data_AF-A0AAW9CJ93-F1
#
_entry.id   AF-A0AAW9CJ93-F1
#
_cell.length_a   1.000
_cell.length_b   1.000
_cell.length_c   1.000
_cell.angle_alpha   90.00
_cell.angle_beta   90.00
_cell.angle_gamma   90.00
#
_symmetry.space_group_name_H-M   'P 1'
#
loop_
_entity.id
_entity.type
_entity.pdbx_description
1 polymer ?
#
loop_
_entity_poly.entity_id
_entity_poly.type
_entity_poly.pdbx_seq_one_letter_code
_entity_poly.pdbx_strand_id
1 'polypeptide(L)'
;MNPQAPAYTYKQIAASGNVCANDGILGGIFVSAASATPTITIYDDAAVGTTTKLVDTFTPTPGQWYPLPFAFSKGLNVVLGGTVSATVGYVMG
;
A
#
# COMPACT_ATOMS: atom_id res chain seq x y z
N MET A 1 -27.45 -8.30 8.15
CA MET A 1 -26.14 -8.10 8.80
C MET A 1 -25.46 -6.97 8.08
N ASN A 2 -25.15 -5.86 8.76
CA ASN A 2 -24.26 -4.83 8.22
C ASN A 2 -22.85 -5.45 8.22
N PRO A 3 -22.24 -5.81 7.09
CA PRO A 3 -20.86 -6.25 7.12
C PRO A 3 -20.04 -5.02 7.47
N GLN A 4 -19.75 -4.82 8.76
CA GLN A 4 -18.68 -3.91 9.14
C GLN A 4 -17.42 -4.54 8.55
N ALA A 5 -16.96 -4.00 7.41
CA ALA A 5 -15.63 -4.29 6.92
C ALA A 5 -14.68 -4.09 8.12
N PRO A 6 -13.77 -5.05 8.40
CA PRO A 6 -12.83 -4.91 9.50
C PRO A 6 -12.17 -3.53 9.41
N ALA A 7 -12.15 -2.80 10.53
CA ALA A 7 -11.57 -1.46 10.55
C ALA A 7 -10.11 -1.55 10.14
N TYR A 8 -9.75 -0.95 9.00
CA TYR A 8 -8.36 -0.90 8.55
C TYR A 8 -7.55 -0.02 9.50
N THR A 9 -6.40 -0.53 9.94
CA THR A 9 -5.29 0.31 10.42
C THR A 9 -4.73 1.08 9.23
N TYR A 10 -4.07 2.21 9.49
CA TYR A 10 -3.52 3.05 8.44
C TYR A 10 -2.06 3.43 8.69
N LYS A 11 -1.35 3.71 7.60
CA LYS A 11 -0.06 4.41 7.63
C LYS A 11 -0.02 5.42 6.50
N GLN A 12 0.30 6.67 6.83
CA GLN A 12 0.61 7.69 5.83
C GLN A 12 2.07 7.52 5.38
N ILE A 13 2.28 7.59 4.07
CA ILE A 13 3.60 7.50 3.45
C ILE A 13 3.80 8.65 2.47
N ALA A 14 5.00 9.22 2.49
CA ALA A 14 5.49 10.18 1.48
C ALA A 14 6.84 9.77 0.87
N ALA A 15 7.36 8.61 1.29
CA ALA A 15 8.59 7.99 0.81
C ALA A 15 8.41 6.47 0.81
N SER A 16 9.22 5.78 0.02
CA SER A 16 9.27 4.31 -0.03
C SER A 16 9.64 3.72 1.32
N GLY A 17 9.06 2.57 1.65
CA GLY A 17 9.49 1.79 2.80
C GLY A 17 8.46 0.79 3.30
N ASN A 18 8.86 0.11 4.37
CA ASN A 18 8.00 -0.85 5.05
C ASN A 18 6.80 -0.14 5.69
N VAL A 19 5.60 -0.64 5.39
CA VAL A 19 4.33 -0.24 5.98
C VAL A 19 4.01 -1.11 7.18
N CYS A 20 4.13 -2.44 7.03
CA CYS A 20 3.91 -3.45 8.07
C CYS A 20 4.98 -4.55 7.98
N ALA A 21 5.54 -4.95 9.11
CA ALA A 21 6.57 -6.00 9.16
C ALA A 21 6.00 -7.41 9.44
N ASN A 22 4.71 -7.51 9.78
CA ASN A 22 3.99 -8.77 10.02
C ASN A 22 3.15 -9.15 8.80
N ASP A 23 2.53 -10.34 8.83
CA ASP A 23 1.52 -10.77 7.86
C ASP A 23 0.19 -10.01 8.04
N GLY A 24 -0.70 -10.15 7.07
CA GLY A 24 -1.99 -9.48 7.10
C GLY A 24 -2.67 -9.32 5.75
N ILE A 25 -3.58 -8.34 5.68
CA ILE A 25 -4.37 -8.05 4.48
C ILE A 25 -4.25 -6.57 4.14
N LEU A 26 -3.82 -6.27 2.91
CA LEU A 26 -3.90 -4.93 2.33
C LEU A 26 -5.37 -4.64 2.02
N GLY A 27 -5.89 -3.52 2.47
CA GLY A 27 -7.23 -3.04 2.11
C GLY A 27 -7.20 -2.17 0.86
N GLY A 28 -6.19 -1.32 0.75
CA GLY A 28 -6.01 -0.42 -0.37
C GLY A 28 -5.11 0.78 -0.06
N ILE A 29 -5.00 1.68 -1.04
CA ILE A 29 -4.20 2.90 -0.94
C ILE A 29 -5.02 4.10 -1.40
N PHE A 30 -5.11 5.14 -0.56
CA PHE A 30 -5.65 6.44 -0.93
C PHE A 30 -4.51 7.36 -1.31
N VAL A 31 -4.55 7.94 -2.51
CA VAL A 31 -3.47 8.82 -2.99
C VAL A 31 -3.89 10.27 -2.84
N SER A 32 -3.35 10.96 -1.85
CA SER A 32 -3.70 12.36 -1.57
C SER A 32 -3.08 13.34 -2.56
N ALA A 33 -1.83 13.09 -2.97
CA ALA A 33 -1.12 13.92 -3.93
C ALA A 33 -0.09 13.07 -4.71
N ALA A 34 0.17 13.42 -5.96
CA ALA A 34 1.17 12.77 -6.79
C ALA A 34 1.74 13.74 -7.84
N SER A 35 2.99 13.53 -8.25
CA SER A 35 3.64 14.27 -9.34
C SER A 35 3.02 13.95 -10.71
N ALA A 36 3.60 14.45 -11.82
CA ALA A 36 3.06 14.22 -13.17
C ALA A 36 3.19 12.77 -13.66
N THR A 37 4.28 12.07 -13.30
CA THR A 37 4.53 10.67 -13.66
C THR A 37 4.87 9.84 -12.42
N PRO A 38 3.94 9.72 -11.46
CA PRO A 38 4.17 9.00 -10.22
C PRO A 38 4.11 7.50 -10.47
N THR A 39 4.75 6.72 -9.60
CA THR A 39 4.57 5.28 -9.58
C THR A 39 4.42 4.73 -8.17
N ILE A 40 3.67 3.63 -8.05
CA ILE A 40 3.56 2.83 -6.83
C ILE A 40 3.78 1.37 -7.22
N THR A 41 4.62 0.68 -6.46
CA THR A 41 4.79 -0.79 -6.53
C THR A 41 4.68 -1.34 -5.10
N ILE A 42 4.04 -2.50 -4.95
CA ILE A 42 3.78 -3.09 -3.63
C ILE A 42 4.39 -4.48 -3.57
N TYR A 43 5.06 -4.78 -2.46
CA TYR A 43 5.78 -6.05 -2.25
C TYR A 43 5.34 -6.75 -0.97
N ASP A 44 5.30 -8.08 -1.01
CA ASP A 44 5.17 -8.95 0.16
C ASP A 44 6.56 -9.13 0.80
N ASP A 45 6.96 -8.15 1.61
CA ASP A 45 8.29 -8.08 2.23
C ASP A 45 8.26 -7.27 3.54
N ALA A 46 8.92 -7.79 4.58
CA ALA A 46 9.01 -7.18 5.91
C ALA A 46 9.94 -5.96 5.98
N ALA A 47 10.78 -5.75 4.96
CA ALA A 47 11.81 -4.74 4.93
C ALA A 47 11.66 -3.89 3.66
N VAL A 48 12.73 -3.77 2.87
CA VAL A 48 12.77 -2.98 1.63
C VAL A 48 13.05 -3.87 0.41
N GLY A 49 12.82 -5.18 0.51
CA GLY A 49 12.98 -6.12 -0.58
C GLY A 49 12.00 -5.84 -1.72
N THR A 50 12.44 -6.13 -2.95
CA THR A 50 11.70 -5.83 -4.19
C THR A 50 11.49 -7.06 -5.08
N THR A 51 11.55 -8.27 -4.50
CA THR A 51 11.47 -9.53 -5.24
C THR A 51 10.04 -10.02 -5.43
N THR A 52 9.22 -10.02 -4.37
CA THR A 52 7.87 -10.59 -4.40
C THR A 52 6.84 -9.48 -4.54
N LYS A 53 6.39 -9.19 -5.76
CA LYS A 53 5.39 -8.14 -6.01
C LYS A 53 3.99 -8.64 -5.67
N LEU A 54 3.25 -7.88 -4.86
CA LEU A 54 1.80 -8.00 -4.71
C LEU A 54 1.08 -7.25 -5.84
N VAL A 55 1.56 -6.04 -6.13
CA VAL A 55 1.06 -5.19 -7.21
C VAL A 55 2.26 -4.65 -7.97
N ASP A 56 2.30 -4.90 -9.28
CA ASP A 56 3.35 -4.32 -10.11
C ASP A 56 3.17 -2.79 -10.25
N THR A 57 4.20 -2.14 -10.78
CA THR A 57 4.27 -0.69 -10.94
C THR A 57 3.06 -0.16 -11.70
N PHE A 58 2.33 0.74 -11.06
CA PHE A 58 1.23 1.47 -11.69
C PHE A 58 1.37 2.97 -11.44
N THR A 59 0.73 3.77 -12.30
CA THR A 59 0.68 5.23 -12.17
C THR A 59 -0.59 5.64 -11.43
N PRO A 60 -0.50 6.09 -10.16
CA PRO A 60 -1.67 6.55 -9.42
C PRO A 60 -2.17 7.92 -9.90
N THR A 61 -3.46 8.18 -9.66
CA THR A 61 -4.10 9.48 -9.81
C THR A 61 -4.39 10.06 -8.42
N PRO A 62 -4.08 11.34 -8.16
CA PRO A 62 -4.45 12.00 -6.91
C PRO A 62 -5.97 12.01 -6.67
N GLY A 63 -6.37 11.96 -5.41
CA GLY A 63 -7.78 11.93 -5.00
C GLY A 63 -8.47 10.57 -5.15
N GLN A 64 -7.73 9.49 -5.47
CA GLN A 64 -8.31 8.17 -5.70
C GLN A 64 -7.99 7.16 -4.59
N TRP A 65 -9.00 6.33 -4.29
CA TRP A 65 -8.86 5.11 -3.48
C TRP A 65 -8.70 3.90 -4.40
N TYR A 66 -7.60 3.16 -4.24
CA TYR A 66 -7.34 1.91 -4.92
C TYR A 66 -7.64 0.75 -3.98
N PRO A 67 -8.80 0.07 -4.08
CA PRO A 67 -9.08 -1.13 -3.28
C PRO A 67 -8.21 -2.29 -3.75
N LEU A 68 -7.39 -2.84 -2.84
CA LEU A 68 -6.39 -3.86 -3.15
C LEU A 68 -6.44 -4.97 -2.09
N PRO A 69 -7.53 -5.77 -2.01
CA PRO A 69 -7.78 -6.76 -0.95
C PRO A 69 -6.88 -8.00 -1.06
N PHE A 70 -5.56 -7.80 -1.00
CA PHE A 70 -4.55 -8.84 -1.14
C PHE A 70 -4.00 -9.23 0.23
N ALA A 71 -3.88 -10.54 0.48
CA ALA A 71 -3.15 -11.05 1.63
C ALA A 71 -1.63 -10.94 1.38
N PHE A 72 -0.87 -10.68 2.45
CA PHE A 72 0.59 -10.69 2.46
C PHE A 72 1.07 -11.49 3.67
N SER A 73 2.20 -12.18 3.52
CA SER A 73 2.67 -13.21 4.45
C SER A 73 4.00 -12.89 5.12
N LYS A 74 4.80 -12.02 4.51
CA LYS A 74 6.12 -11.60 4.99
C LYS A 74 6.06 -10.17 5.51
N GLY A 75 5.24 -9.33 4.90
CA GLY A 75 5.13 -7.92 5.25
C GLY A 75 4.55 -7.11 4.11
N LEU A 76 4.42 -5.81 4.33
CA LEU A 76 3.91 -4.88 3.33
C LEU A 76 4.94 -3.79 3.10
N ASN A 77 5.67 -3.85 1.99
CA ASN A 77 6.60 -2.82 1.55
C ASN A 77 6.02 -2.07 0.35
N VAL A 78 6.05 -0.74 0.40
CA VAL A 78 5.56 0.12 -0.69
C VAL A 78 6.69 0.96 -1.23
N VAL A 79 6.93 0.87 -2.54
CA VAL A 79 7.92 1.67 -3.25
C VAL A 79 7.21 2.73 -4.07
N LEU A 80 7.62 3.98 -3.86
CA LEU A 80 7.12 5.16 -4.56
C LEU A 80 8.17 5.66 -5.55
N GLY A 81 7.74 5.99 -6.77
CA GLY A 81 8.52 6.74 -7.74
C GLY A 81 7.92 8.13 -7.98
N GLY A 82 8.78 9.15 -8.07
CA GLY A 82 8.34 10.55 -8.05
C GLY A 82 7.83 10.98 -6.68
N THR A 83 7.10 12.09 -6.62
CA THR A 83 6.46 12.55 -5.39
C THR A 83 5.09 11.91 -5.27
N VAL A 84 4.83 11.14 -4.21
CA VAL A 84 3.52 10.58 -3.87
C VAL A 84 3.29 10.76 -2.38
N SER A 85 2.12 11.28 -2.00
CA SER A 85 1.62 11.27 -0.62
C SER A 85 0.37 10.41 -0.58
N ALA A 86 0.41 9.33 0.20
CA ALA A 86 -0.65 8.33 0.22
C ALA A 86 -0.92 7.80 1.63
N THR A 87 -2.11 7.25 1.83
CA THR A 87 -2.50 6.52 3.04
C THR A 87 -2.77 5.08 2.67
N VAL A 88 -2.04 4.15 3.28
CA VAL A 88 -2.20 2.71 3.08
C VAL A 88 -3.09 2.16 4.17
N GLY A 89 -4.21 1.54 3.80
CA GLY A 89 -5.12 0.85 4.71
C GLY A 89 -4.82 -0.64 4.72
N TYR A 90 -4.64 -1.23 5.90
CA TYR A 90 -4.30 -2.64 6.07
C TYR A 90 -4.80 -3.19 7.41
N VAL A 91 -4.86 -4.52 7.54
CA VAL A 91 -5.11 -5.23 8.81
C VAL A 91 -3.90 -6.12 9.07
N MET A 92 -3.42 -6.16 10.31
CA MET A 92 -2.39 -7.12 10.73
C MET A 92 -3.05 -8.47 11.01
N GLY A 93 -2.38 -9.55 10.60
CA GLY A 93 -2.75 -10.93 10.92
C GLY A 93 -2.64 -11.26 12.41
#